data_AF-A0A970FS17-F1
#
_entry.id   AF-A0A970FS17-F1
#
_cell.length_a   1.000
_cell.length_b   1.000
_cell.length_c   1.000
_cell.angle_alpha   90.00
_cell.angle_beta   90.00
_cell.angle_gamma   90.00
#
_symmetry.space_group_name_H-M   'P 1'
#
loop_
_entity.id
_entity.type
_entity.pdbx_description
1 polymer ?
#
loop_
_entity_poly.entity_id
_entity_poly.type
_entity_poly.pdbx_seq_one_letter_code
_entity_poly.pdbx_strand_id
1 'polypeptide(L)'
;HHYSQYDSYFGLKGANSKEDPKAGSSWIKEEKQLELIFNAAYDYLHSFGALSARSVERYETGWLVDMFSEAATVGRIIYMNTTLTVPAGSTAELTVTFTQRGSHDFVYGKDNINDAKGYDLTTSLGSNIHFAEQKAAIVDHGLIEIVEQNFGFDLAQDIRTVVLDHDVAYYYMLIKKMADA
;
A
#
# COMPACT_ATOMS: atom_id res chain seq x y z
N HIS A 1 5.33 -27.81 19.11
CA HIS A 1 4.49 -26.78 18.46
C HIS A 1 5.34 -25.53 18.26
N HIS A 2 5.89 -25.35 17.06
CA HIS A 2 6.78 -24.24 16.71
C HIS A 2 6.10 -23.49 15.57
N TYR A 3 5.81 -22.21 15.80
CA TYR A 3 5.25 -21.31 14.80
C TYR A 3 6.31 -21.09 13.71
N SER A 4 6.05 -21.66 12.54
CA SER A 4 6.67 -21.33 11.27
C SER A 4 5.60 -20.59 10.48
N GLN A 5 5.74 -19.27 10.32
CA GLN A 5 5.26 -18.44 9.21
C GLN A 5 5.24 -16.96 9.65
N TYR A 6 6.33 -16.25 9.34
CA TYR A 6 6.34 -14.79 9.21
C TYR A 6 6.97 -14.49 7.86
N ASP A 7 6.13 -14.35 6.84
CA ASP A 7 6.57 -14.05 5.46
C ASP A 7 5.74 -12.89 4.85
N SER A 8 5.34 -11.94 5.69
CA SER A 8 4.68 -10.70 5.28
C SER A 8 5.65 -9.51 5.40
N TYR A 9 6.82 -9.58 4.76
CA TYR A 9 7.77 -8.47 4.81
C TYR A 9 8.64 -8.31 3.57
N PHE A 10 8.13 -8.50 2.34
CA PHE A 10 9.01 -8.32 1.17
C PHE A 10 8.35 -7.72 -0.08
N GLY A 11 8.54 -6.40 -0.23
CA GLY A 11 9.04 -5.78 -1.47
C GLY A 11 10.59 -5.73 -1.54
N LEU A 12 11.29 -6.47 -0.67
CA LEU A 12 12.76 -6.54 -0.62
C LEU A 12 13.27 -7.99 -0.51
N LYS A 13 12.80 -8.92 -1.35
CA LYS A 13 13.44 -10.26 -1.35
C LYS A 13 14.94 -10.09 -1.60
N GLY A 14 15.73 -10.60 -0.67
CA GLY A 14 17.18 -10.65 -0.72
C GLY A 14 17.81 -10.80 0.66
N ALA A 15 17.29 -11.70 1.50
CA ALA A 15 17.99 -12.08 2.74
C ALA A 15 17.55 -13.43 3.33
N ASN A 16 16.74 -14.26 2.64
CA ASN A 16 16.33 -15.57 3.16
C ASN A 16 16.20 -16.65 2.07
N SER A 17 16.96 -16.57 0.98
CA SER A 17 17.33 -17.80 0.27
C SER A 17 18.46 -18.45 1.08
N LYS A 18 18.41 -19.76 1.25
CA LYS A 18 19.45 -20.56 1.93
C LYS A 18 20.80 -20.57 1.18
N GLU A 19 21.11 -19.54 0.40
CA GLU A 19 22.20 -19.54 -0.59
C GLU A 19 23.33 -18.54 -0.30
N ASP A 20 23.21 -17.61 0.64
CA ASP A 20 24.36 -16.77 0.99
C ASP A 20 24.37 -16.28 2.47
N PRO A 21 25.22 -16.87 3.34
CA PRO A 21 25.39 -16.45 4.72
C PRO A 21 26.08 -15.08 4.89
N LYS A 22 26.51 -14.42 3.81
CA LYS A 22 27.18 -13.10 3.85
C LYS A 22 26.28 -11.93 3.48
N ALA A 23 25.02 -12.16 3.12
CA ALA A 23 24.04 -11.10 2.93
C ALA A 23 23.60 -10.56 4.31
N GLY A 24 24.40 -9.64 4.86
CA GLY A 24 24.06 -8.92 6.08
C GLY A 24 22.68 -8.27 5.99
N SER A 25 21.97 -8.25 7.11
CA SER A 25 20.64 -7.66 7.31
C SER A 25 20.65 -6.15 7.09
N SER A 26 20.78 -5.70 5.85
CA SER A 26 20.68 -4.29 5.51
C SER A 26 19.28 -3.99 4.99
N TRP A 27 18.44 -3.48 5.89
CA TRP A 27 17.12 -2.90 5.56
C TRP A 27 17.23 -1.66 4.65
N ILE A 28 18.46 -1.19 4.42
CA ILE A 28 18.82 -0.02 3.63
C ILE A 28 19.73 -0.50 2.52
N LYS A 29 19.27 -0.42 1.27
CA LYS A 29 20.06 -0.77 0.10
C LYS A 29 20.77 0.44 -0.51
N GLU A 30 20.25 1.65 -0.26
CA GLU A 30 20.74 2.91 -0.83
C GLU A 30 20.67 4.06 0.20
N GLU A 31 21.61 5.01 0.14
CA GLU A 31 21.68 6.18 1.04
C GLU A 31 20.38 7.03 1.03
N LYS A 32 19.76 7.16 -0.15
CA LYS A 32 18.46 7.85 -0.31
C LYS A 32 17.32 7.19 0.48
N GLN A 33 17.38 5.88 0.72
CA GLN A 33 16.40 5.18 1.55
C GLN A 33 16.60 5.49 3.03
N LEU A 34 17.84 5.70 3.48
CA LEU A 34 18.14 6.09 4.86
C LEU A 34 17.58 7.48 5.17
N GLU A 35 17.77 8.45 4.27
CA GLU A 35 17.24 9.81 4.44
C GLU A 35 15.70 9.80 4.55
N LEU A 36 15.03 9.03 3.70
CA LEU A 36 13.57 8.87 3.76
C LEU A 36 13.10 8.19 5.06
N ILE A 37 13.84 7.18 5.54
CA ILE A 37 13.57 6.50 6.82
C ILE A 37 13.74 7.46 7.99
N PHE A 38 14.83 8.23 7.98
CA PHE A 38 15.12 9.20 9.02
C PHE A 38 14.04 10.28 9.09
N ASN A 39 13.67 10.88 7.95
CA ASN A 39 12.65 11.94 7.92
C ASN A 39 11.28 11.43 8.37
N ALA A 40 10.88 10.22 7.98
CA ALA A 40 9.63 9.64 8.44
C ALA A 40 9.64 9.32 9.95
N ALA A 41 10.75 8.79 10.48
CA ALA A 41 10.88 8.55 11.92
C ALA A 41 10.85 9.87 12.71
N TYR A 42 11.45 10.92 12.17
CA TYR A 42 11.38 12.29 12.70
C TYR A 42 9.93 12.79 12.73
N ASP A 43 9.20 12.65 11.62
CA ASP A 43 7.80 13.06 11.54
C ASP A 43 6.91 12.30 12.53
N TYR A 44 7.14 10.98 12.71
CA TYR A 44 6.43 10.21 13.72
C TYR A 44 6.74 10.67 15.13
N LEU A 45 8.00 10.94 15.44
CA LEU A 45 8.42 11.43 16.76
C LEU A 45 7.75 12.77 17.10
N HIS A 46 7.68 13.67 16.12
CA HIS A 46 7.07 14.99 16.28
C HIS A 46 5.55 14.99 16.24
N SER A 47 4.94 14.14 15.42
CA SER A 47 3.49 14.15 15.20
C SER A 47 2.74 13.24 16.15
N PHE A 48 3.34 12.12 16.58
CA PHE A 48 2.66 11.07 17.34
C PHE A 48 3.48 10.50 18.51
N GLY A 49 4.78 10.78 18.58
CA GLY A 49 5.68 10.29 19.63
C GLY A 49 5.76 11.18 20.86
N ALA A 50 6.83 10.98 21.64
CA ALA A 50 7.06 11.70 22.90
C ALA A 50 7.26 13.22 22.74
N LEU A 51 7.52 13.72 21.52
CA LEU A 51 7.62 15.16 21.25
C LEU A 51 6.29 15.78 20.80
N SER A 52 5.23 14.98 20.72
CA SER A 52 3.91 15.43 20.27
C SER A 52 2.98 15.72 21.44
N ALA A 53 2.15 16.77 21.31
CA ALA A 53 1.03 17.02 22.22
C ALA A 53 -0.15 16.04 22.04
N ARG A 54 -0.08 15.16 21.03
CA ARG A 54 -1.09 14.14 20.68
C ARG A 54 -0.45 12.75 20.60
N SER A 55 0.29 12.39 21.63
CA SER A 55 0.97 11.10 21.68
C SER A 55 -0.04 9.94 21.51
N VAL A 56 0.34 8.95 20.71
CA VAL A 56 -0.46 7.73 20.48
C VAL A 56 0.21 6.60 21.25
N GLU A 57 -0.56 5.77 21.96
CA GLU A 57 -0.10 4.73 22.90
C GLU A 57 1.14 3.95 22.41
N ARG A 58 1.19 3.57 21.13
CA ARG A 58 2.30 2.85 20.51
C ARG A 58 3.65 3.59 20.55
N TYR A 59 3.64 4.92 20.55
CA TYR A 59 4.85 5.77 20.51
C TYR A 59 5.10 6.56 21.80
N GLU A 60 4.21 6.43 22.80
CA GLU A 60 4.30 7.16 24.07
C GLU A 60 5.59 6.85 24.85
N THR A 61 6.09 5.63 24.73
CA THR A 61 7.31 5.19 25.43
C THR A 61 8.59 5.82 24.87
N GLY A 62 8.51 6.48 23.70
CA GLY A 62 9.65 7.16 23.07
C GLY A 62 10.74 6.20 22.58
N TRP A 63 10.43 4.92 22.41
CA TRP A 63 11.38 3.93 21.92
C TRP A 63 11.68 4.19 20.45
N LEU A 64 12.85 4.78 20.19
CA LEU A 64 13.29 5.11 18.84
C LEU A 64 13.28 3.88 17.91
N VAL A 65 13.57 2.68 18.44
CA VAL A 65 13.53 1.44 17.66
C VAL A 65 12.16 1.18 17.05
N ASP A 66 11.07 1.50 17.75
CA ASP A 66 9.71 1.29 17.24
C ASP A 66 9.41 2.27 16.11
N MET A 67 9.86 3.53 16.25
CA MET A 67 9.66 4.57 15.23
C MET A 67 10.48 4.31 13.97
N PHE A 68 11.75 3.89 14.13
CA PHE A 68 12.61 3.53 13.01
C PHE A 68 12.18 2.22 12.35
N SER A 69 11.72 1.24 13.14
CA SER A 69 11.13 0.01 12.62
C SER A 69 9.90 0.33 11.79
N GLU A 70 8.98 1.15 12.31
CA GLU A 70 7.78 1.54 11.58
C GLU A 70 8.08 2.40 10.35
N ALA A 71 8.98 3.37 10.45
CA ALA A 71 9.45 4.13 9.29
C ALA A 71 10.12 3.23 8.24
N ALA A 72 10.80 2.16 8.63
CA ALA A 72 11.40 1.22 7.69
C ALA A 72 10.39 0.24 7.07
N THR A 73 9.20 0.10 7.66
CA THR A 73 8.24 -0.97 7.34
C THR A 73 6.89 -0.49 6.81
N VAL A 74 6.48 0.73 7.14
CA VAL A 74 5.29 1.36 6.54
C VAL A 74 5.49 1.45 5.04
N GLY A 75 4.51 0.91 4.31
CA GLY A 75 4.39 1.11 2.88
C GLY A 75 4.21 2.59 2.60
N ARG A 76 5.29 3.30 2.32
CA ARG A 76 5.24 4.69 1.87
C ARG A 76 4.50 4.73 0.54
N ILE A 77 3.67 5.75 0.35
CA ILE A 77 3.06 6.06 -0.95
C ILE A 77 4.21 6.25 -1.96
N ILE A 78 4.41 5.25 -2.82
CA ILE A 78 5.36 5.33 -3.92
C ILE A 78 4.67 6.16 -4.99
N TYR A 79 5.05 7.43 -5.13
CA TYR A 79 4.62 8.23 -6.26
C TYR A 79 5.56 7.99 -7.44
N MET A 80 4.99 7.74 -8.61
CA MET A 80 5.70 7.81 -9.88
C MET A 80 5.51 9.21 -10.41
N ASN A 81 6.60 9.93 -10.67
CA ASN A 81 6.55 11.27 -11.26
C ASN A 81 6.94 11.19 -12.74
N THR A 82 6.15 11.82 -13.60
CA THR A 82 6.47 12.00 -15.01
C THR A 82 6.02 13.39 -15.45
N THR A 83 6.77 14.00 -16.37
CA THR A 83 6.43 15.30 -16.94
C THR A 83 5.82 15.08 -18.32
N LEU A 84 4.58 15.55 -18.51
CA LEU A 84 3.89 15.51 -19.80
C LEU A 84 3.59 16.94 -20.27
N THR A 85 4.08 17.30 -21.46
CA THR A 85 3.75 18.58 -22.10
C THR A 85 2.61 18.35 -23.08
N VAL A 86 1.46 19.00 -22.85
CA VAL A 86 0.29 18.97 -23.75
C VAL A 86 0.17 20.31 -24.47
N PRO A 87 0.43 20.37 -25.80
CA PRO A 87 0.19 21.59 -26.58
C PRO A 87 -1.25 22.08 -26.48
N ALA A 88 -1.45 23.41 -26.58
CA ALA A 88 -2.78 24.00 -26.56
C ALA A 88 -3.67 23.41 -27.68
N GLY A 89 -4.88 23.00 -27.32
CA GLY A 89 -5.84 22.38 -28.25
C GLY A 89 -5.54 20.93 -28.65
N SER A 90 -4.51 20.31 -28.07
CA SER A 90 -4.16 18.91 -28.33
C SER A 90 -4.61 17.98 -27.21
N THR A 91 -4.54 16.67 -27.47
CA THR A 91 -4.76 15.61 -26.48
C THR A 91 -3.50 14.75 -26.43
N ALA A 92 -3.15 14.27 -25.24
CA ALA A 92 -2.07 13.32 -25.03
C ALA A 92 -2.59 12.13 -24.22
N GLU A 93 -2.13 10.93 -24.59
CA GLU A 93 -2.42 9.70 -23.85
C GLU A 93 -1.20 9.32 -23.01
N LEU A 94 -1.42 8.99 -21.74
CA LEU A 94 -0.38 8.57 -20.81
C LEU A 94 -0.82 7.28 -20.12
N THR A 95 -0.03 6.23 -20.29
CA THR A 95 -0.22 4.95 -19.59
C THR A 95 0.87 4.80 -18.55
N VAL A 96 0.46 4.63 -17.28
CA VAL A 96 1.36 4.38 -16.16
C VAL A 96 1.05 3.00 -15.59
N THR A 97 2.08 2.16 -15.46
CA THR A 97 1.95 0.83 -14.86
C THR A 97 2.75 0.78 -13.57
N PHE A 98 2.09 0.41 -12.48
CA PHE A 98 2.71 0.20 -11.19
C PHE A 98 2.29 -1.17 -10.64
N THR A 99 3.22 -1.90 -10.04
CA THR A 99 2.94 -3.19 -9.39
C THR A 99 2.99 -3.02 -7.88
N GLN A 100 1.85 -3.17 -7.24
CA GLN A 100 1.74 -3.23 -5.78
C GLN A 100 1.35 -4.64 -5.34
N ARG A 101 2.00 -5.14 -4.29
CA ARG A 101 1.51 -6.34 -3.59
C ARG A 101 0.40 -5.90 -2.64
N GLY A 102 -0.69 -6.67 -2.56
CA GLY A 102 -1.78 -6.34 -1.65
C GLY A 102 -1.29 -6.19 -0.21
N SER A 103 -1.74 -5.13 0.46
CA SER A 103 -1.41 -4.85 1.85
C SER A 103 -2.02 -5.93 2.73
N HIS A 104 -1.33 -6.33 3.80
CA HIS A 104 -1.95 -7.16 4.81
C HIS A 104 -2.51 -6.26 5.89
N ASP A 105 -3.84 -6.22 6.00
CA ASP A 105 -4.49 -5.47 7.07
C ASP A 105 -4.52 -6.33 8.34
N PHE A 106 -3.94 -5.83 9.42
CA PHE A 106 -3.93 -6.48 10.73
C PHE A 106 -5.17 -6.02 11.51
N VAL A 107 -6.36 -6.27 10.98
CA VAL A 107 -7.59 -5.97 11.73
C VAL A 107 -7.77 -7.03 12.82
N TYR A 108 -7.43 -6.66 14.05
CA TYR A 108 -7.81 -7.44 15.22
C TYR A 108 -9.34 -7.48 15.34
N GLY A 109 -9.95 -8.66 15.23
CA GLY A 109 -11.33 -8.90 15.67
C GLY A 109 -12.40 -9.16 14.60
N LYS A 110 -12.03 -9.37 13.33
CA LYS A 110 -12.97 -9.88 12.31
C LYS A 110 -12.45 -11.19 11.72
N ASP A 111 -13.01 -12.32 12.15
CA ASP A 111 -12.55 -13.66 11.74
C ASP A 111 -12.60 -13.90 10.23
N ASN A 112 -13.50 -13.19 9.52
CA ASN A 112 -13.72 -13.36 8.08
C ASN A 112 -12.67 -12.68 7.19
N ILE A 113 -11.82 -11.80 7.72
CA ILE A 113 -10.78 -11.09 6.94
C ILE A 113 -9.35 -11.52 7.29
N ASN A 114 -9.19 -12.46 8.21
CA ASN A 114 -7.91 -13.12 8.50
C ASN A 114 -7.39 -13.79 7.23
N ASP A 115 -6.33 -13.24 6.61
CA ASP A 115 -5.67 -13.61 5.34
C ASP A 115 -5.96 -12.74 4.12
N ALA A 116 -6.93 -11.82 4.21
CA ALA A 116 -7.28 -10.92 3.12
C ALA A 116 -6.12 -9.97 2.76
N LYS A 117 -6.13 -9.52 1.50
CA LYS A 117 -5.19 -8.55 0.95
C LYS A 117 -5.94 -7.29 0.52
N GLY A 118 -5.51 -6.16 1.05
CA GLY A 118 -6.08 -4.84 0.81
C GLY A 118 -5.43 -4.09 -0.35
N TYR A 119 -6.26 -3.38 -1.10
CA TYR A 119 -5.90 -2.50 -2.20
C TYR A 119 -6.69 -1.22 -2.10
N ASP A 120 -5.98 -0.10 -2.08
CA ASP A 120 -6.55 1.21 -1.82
C ASP A 120 -6.22 2.18 -2.96
N LEU A 121 -7.19 3.03 -3.30
CA LEU A 121 -7.06 4.06 -4.32
C LEU A 121 -7.63 5.36 -3.80
N THR A 122 -6.91 6.45 -4.00
CA THR A 122 -7.42 7.81 -3.80
C THR A 122 -7.52 8.52 -5.13
N THR A 123 -8.64 9.21 -5.34
CA THR A 123 -9.03 9.79 -6.63
C THR A 123 -8.61 11.25 -6.82
N SER A 124 -8.17 11.92 -5.74
CA SER A 124 -7.89 13.36 -5.78
C SER A 124 -6.52 13.75 -5.24
N LEU A 125 -5.97 13.11 -4.19
CA LEU A 125 -4.65 13.43 -3.58
C LEU A 125 -4.33 14.94 -3.42
N GLY A 126 -5.33 15.80 -3.30
CA GLY A 126 -5.14 17.26 -3.27
C GLY A 126 -4.63 17.86 -4.59
N SER A 127 -4.76 17.15 -5.70
CA SER A 127 -4.45 17.62 -7.05
C SER A 127 -5.44 18.70 -7.49
N ASN A 128 -4.95 19.74 -8.16
CA ASN A 128 -5.78 20.73 -8.85
C ASN A 128 -6.21 20.26 -10.26
N ILE A 129 -5.93 19.00 -10.61
CA ILE A 129 -6.35 18.40 -11.87
C ILE A 129 -7.78 17.92 -11.73
N HIS A 130 -8.68 18.45 -12.57
CA HIS A 130 -10.05 17.99 -12.67
C HIS A 130 -10.14 16.86 -13.70
N PHE A 131 -10.51 15.66 -13.25
CA PHE A 131 -10.80 14.54 -14.14
C PHE A 131 -12.24 14.63 -14.63
N ALA A 132 -12.46 14.54 -15.94
CA ALA A 132 -13.82 14.48 -16.48
C ALA A 132 -14.48 13.12 -16.14
N GLU A 133 -13.69 12.05 -16.18
CA GLU A 133 -14.13 10.69 -15.88
C GLU A 133 -12.95 9.90 -15.32
N GLN A 134 -13.23 9.02 -14.37
CA GLN A 134 -12.28 8.04 -13.86
C GLN A 134 -12.96 6.67 -13.92
N LYS A 135 -12.25 5.66 -14.40
CA LYS A 135 -12.73 4.28 -14.47
C LYS A 135 -11.75 3.36 -13.78
N ALA A 136 -12.27 2.37 -13.07
CA ALA A 136 -11.48 1.25 -12.54
C ALA A 136 -11.90 -0.04 -13.22
N ALA A 137 -10.94 -0.92 -13.47
CA ALA A 137 -11.17 -2.24 -14.05
C ALA A 137 -10.42 -3.31 -13.26
N ILE A 138 -11.00 -4.50 -13.15
CA ILE A 138 -10.41 -5.64 -12.46
C ILE A 138 -10.24 -6.84 -13.39
N VAL A 139 -9.06 -7.47 -13.30
CA VAL A 139 -8.73 -8.74 -13.96
C VAL A 139 -8.32 -9.73 -12.87
N ASP A 140 -9.20 -10.69 -12.56
CA ASP A 140 -9.05 -11.65 -11.45
C ASP A 140 -8.54 -13.02 -11.90
N HIS A 141 -8.68 -13.34 -13.19
CA HIS A 141 -8.35 -14.66 -13.77
C HIS A 141 -9.05 -15.86 -13.09
N GLY A 142 -10.16 -15.65 -12.38
CA GLY A 142 -10.85 -16.69 -11.59
C GLY A 142 -10.10 -17.09 -10.33
N LEU A 143 -9.10 -16.32 -9.89
CA LEU A 143 -8.19 -16.70 -8.81
C LEU A 143 -8.50 -16.03 -7.46
N ILE A 144 -9.46 -15.10 -7.43
CA ILE A 144 -9.75 -14.30 -6.24
C ILE A 144 -11.23 -14.21 -5.94
N GLU A 145 -11.53 -14.00 -4.66
CA GLU A 145 -12.83 -13.59 -4.15
C GLU A 145 -12.72 -12.15 -3.62
N ILE A 146 -13.70 -11.30 -3.91
CA ILE A 146 -13.80 -9.98 -3.28
C ILE A 146 -14.59 -10.12 -1.99
N VAL A 147 -13.95 -9.84 -0.85
CA VAL A 147 -14.54 -9.95 0.48
C VAL A 147 -15.29 -8.68 0.87
N GLU A 148 -14.71 -7.52 0.57
CA GLU A 148 -15.27 -6.21 0.87
C GLU A 148 -14.72 -5.18 -0.12
N GLN A 149 -15.55 -4.27 -0.62
CA GLN A 149 -15.12 -3.20 -1.52
C GLN A 149 -16.18 -2.09 -1.63
N ASN A 150 -15.77 -0.90 -2.09
CA ASN A 150 -16.67 0.22 -2.40
C ASN A 150 -16.54 0.77 -3.85
N PHE A 151 -15.80 0.09 -4.72
CA PHE A 151 -15.72 0.33 -6.17
C PHE A 151 -17.00 0.02 -6.95
N GLY A 152 -17.81 -0.94 -6.51
CA GLY A 152 -18.99 -1.46 -7.24
C GLY A 152 -18.73 -2.64 -8.18
N PHE A 153 -17.55 -3.30 -8.10
CA PHE A 153 -17.31 -4.55 -8.84
C PHE A 153 -18.24 -5.68 -8.38
N ASP A 154 -18.77 -6.44 -9.32
CA ASP A 154 -19.55 -7.66 -9.06
C ASP A 154 -19.09 -8.75 -10.04
N LEU A 155 -18.20 -9.62 -9.57
CA LEU A 155 -17.64 -10.69 -10.41
C LEU A 155 -18.68 -11.75 -10.79
N ALA A 156 -19.73 -11.93 -9.98
CA ALA A 156 -20.80 -12.89 -10.25
C ALA A 156 -21.75 -12.38 -11.35
N GLN A 157 -21.92 -11.06 -11.45
CA GLN A 157 -22.68 -10.39 -12.52
C GLN A 157 -21.82 -9.89 -13.69
N ASP A 158 -20.54 -10.25 -13.72
CA ASP A 158 -19.56 -9.81 -14.74
C ASP A 158 -19.34 -8.28 -14.81
N ILE A 159 -19.61 -7.56 -13.71
CA ILE A 159 -19.32 -6.13 -13.57
C ILE A 159 -17.85 -5.95 -13.21
N ARG A 160 -17.01 -5.84 -14.24
CA ARG A 160 -15.53 -5.76 -14.14
C ARG A 160 -14.94 -4.39 -14.37
N THR A 161 -15.72 -3.45 -14.90
CA THR A 161 -15.33 -2.07 -15.15
C THR A 161 -16.39 -1.14 -14.58
N VAL A 162 -15.96 -0.17 -13.78
CA VAL A 162 -16.85 0.77 -13.08
C VAL A 162 -16.38 2.20 -13.30
N VAL A 163 -17.34 3.13 -13.39
CA VAL A 163 -17.05 4.57 -13.35
C VAL A 163 -16.97 4.96 -11.87
N LEU A 164 -15.88 5.64 -11.49
CA LEU A 164 -15.69 6.11 -10.13
C LEU A 164 -16.44 7.43 -9.92
N ASP A 165 -17.14 7.51 -8.79
CA ASP A 165 -17.70 8.75 -8.28
C ASP A 165 -16.57 9.69 -7.81
N HIS A 166 -16.59 10.93 -8.30
CA HIS A 166 -15.62 11.98 -7.97
C HIS A 166 -15.80 12.51 -6.55
N ASP A 167 -16.98 12.33 -5.95
CA ASP A 167 -17.25 12.74 -4.57
C ASP A 167 -16.70 11.73 -3.54
N VAL A 168 -16.32 10.52 -4.00
CA VAL A 168 -15.66 9.51 -3.18
C VAL A 168 -14.15 9.70 -3.24
N ALA A 169 -13.59 10.20 -2.14
CA ALA A 169 -12.15 10.49 -2.03
C ALA A 169 -11.25 9.23 -1.94
N TYR A 170 -11.83 8.11 -1.51
CA TYR A 170 -11.09 6.89 -1.18
C TYR A 170 -11.89 5.64 -1.52
N TYR A 171 -11.28 4.78 -2.33
CA TYR A 171 -11.76 3.45 -2.65
C TYR A 171 -10.86 2.39 -2.03
N TYR A 172 -11.48 1.29 -1.60
CA TYR A 172 -10.79 0.16 -1.00
C TYR A 172 -11.36 -1.16 -1.51
N MET A 173 -10.54 -2.20 -1.47
CA MET A 173 -10.91 -3.56 -1.81
C MET A 173 -10.09 -4.56 -1.00
N LEU A 174 -10.77 -5.50 -0.37
CA LEU A 174 -10.20 -6.67 0.29
C LEU A 174 -10.46 -7.90 -0.57
N ILE A 175 -9.40 -8.63 -0.90
CA ILE A 175 -9.50 -9.87 -1.67
C ILE A 175 -8.92 -11.06 -0.92
N LYS A 176 -9.42 -12.24 -1.23
CA LYS A 176 -8.80 -13.52 -0.86
C LYS A 176 -8.43 -14.29 -2.11
N LYS A 177 -7.39 -15.13 -1.99
CA LYS A 177 -7.10 -16.13 -3.03
C LYS A 177 -8.15 -17.23 -2.91
N MET A 178 -8.76 -17.61 -4.02
CA MET A 178 -9.59 -18.80 -4.10
C MET A 178 -8.71 -20.04 -3.85
N ALA A 179 -9.26 -21.07 -3.19
CA ALA A 179 -8.59 -22.35 -3.11
C ALA A 179 -8.41 -22.92 -4.52
N ASP A 180 -7.24 -23.49 -4.81
CA ASP A 180 -7.02 -24.18 -6.08
C ASP A 180 -8.02 -25.37 -6.13
N ALA A 181 -8.79 -25.48 -7.21
CA ALA A 181 -9.82 -26.51 -7.39
C ALA A 181 -9.24 -27.92 -7.56
#